data_AF-A0A097KUC8-F1
#
_entry.id   AF-A0A097KUC8-F1
#
_cell.length_a   1.000
_cell.length_b   1.000
_cell.length_c   1.000
_cell.angle_alpha   90.00
_cell.angle_beta   90.00
_cell.angle_gamma   90.00
#
_symmetry.space_group_name_H-M   'P 1'
#
loop_
_entity.id
_entity.type
_entity.pdbx_description
1 polymer ?
#
loop_
_entity_poly.entity_id
_entity_poly.type
_entity_poly.pdbx_seq_one_letter_code
_entity_poly.pdbx_strand_id
1 'polypeptide(L)'
;VDLREETHGFADGLPVSWHKKNHLANEGKTPEEVALDEEERLAELSEGTTTFVPKGKTDKGRLKPVPFPPQSVHTEKKVVKALGFRYVRFYVTDRTQPDTDTIEAFLDFVDSLPGDAWIRVHCEAGNGR
;
A
#
# COMPACT_ATOMS: atom_id res chain seq x y z
N VAL A 1 7.04 6.30 5.31
CA VAL A 1 7.74 5.14 4.74
C VAL A 1 6.72 4.04 4.65
N ASP A 2 6.36 3.73 3.42
CA ASP A 2 5.40 2.67 3.09
C ASP A 2 6.18 1.39 2.78
N LEU A 3 5.90 0.31 3.52
CA LEU A 3 6.56 -0.99 3.34
C LEU A 3 5.71 -1.99 2.55
N ARG A 4 4.66 -1.53 1.87
CA ARG A 4 3.66 -2.41 1.28
C ARG A 4 4.02 -2.79 -0.16
N GLU A 5 4.38 -4.04 -0.39
CA GLU A 5 4.43 -4.60 -1.76
C GLU A 5 3.02 -4.76 -2.34
N GLU A 6 2.01 -5.04 -1.53
CA GLU A 6 0.68 -5.22 -2.07
C GLU A 6 0.12 -3.92 -2.66
N THR A 7 -0.54 -4.05 -3.81
CA THR A 7 -1.24 -2.95 -4.48
C THR A 7 -2.31 -2.36 -3.56
N HIS A 8 -2.24 -1.05 -3.32
CA HIS A 8 -3.15 -0.36 -2.42
C HIS A 8 -3.38 1.11 -2.81
N GLY A 9 -4.38 1.72 -2.19
CA GLY A 9 -4.69 3.13 -2.39
C GLY A 9 -5.91 3.55 -1.59
N PHE A 10 -6.56 4.62 -2.05
CA PHE A 10 -7.72 5.21 -1.42
C PHE A 10 -8.86 5.33 -2.42
N ALA A 11 -10.06 4.91 -2.03
CA ALA A 11 -11.30 5.03 -2.79
C ALA A 11 -12.31 5.82 -1.95
N ASP A 12 -12.64 7.05 -2.35
CA ASP A 12 -13.43 8.00 -1.54
C ASP A 12 -12.92 8.16 -0.09
N GLY A 13 -11.59 8.20 0.04
CA GLY A 13 -10.91 8.28 1.33
C GLY A 13 -10.84 6.97 2.11
N LEU A 14 -11.50 5.90 1.65
CA LEU A 14 -11.39 4.57 2.26
C LEU A 14 -10.07 3.91 1.83
N PRO A 15 -9.23 3.45 2.77
CA PRO A 15 -8.02 2.70 2.43
C PRO A 15 -8.41 1.32 1.90
N VAL A 16 -7.90 0.97 0.73
CA VAL A 16 -8.21 -0.27 0.01
C VAL A 16 -6.94 -0.93 -0.49
N SER A 17 -6.97 -2.25 -0.60
CA SER A 17 -5.85 -3.03 -1.13
C SER A 17 -6.32 -4.30 -1.81
N TRP A 18 -5.57 -4.73 -2.84
CA TRP A 18 -5.87 -5.93 -3.60
C TRP A 18 -5.15 -7.11 -2.99
N HIS A 19 -5.93 -8.12 -2.60
CA HIS A 19 -5.40 -9.34 -2.02
C HIS A 19 -5.81 -10.55 -2.84
N LYS A 20 -4.82 -11.35 -3.25
CA LYS A 20 -5.03 -12.73 -3.64
C LYS A 20 -4.82 -13.64 -2.42
N LYS A 21 -5.31 -14.87 -2.51
CA LYS A 21 -5.08 -15.91 -1.49
C LYS A 21 -3.55 -15.97 -1.22
N ASN A 22 -3.17 -15.99 0.06
CA ASN A 22 -1.79 -15.95 0.58
C ASN A 22 -1.04 -14.60 0.52
N HIS A 23 -1.67 -13.47 0.14
CA HIS A 23 -1.01 -12.15 0.06
C HIS A 23 0.11 -12.06 -1.00
N LEU A 24 0.24 -13.07 -1.84
CA LEU A 24 1.24 -13.20 -2.91
C LEU A 24 0.79 -12.49 -4.20
N ALA A 25 0.01 -11.42 -4.12
CA ALA A 25 -0.56 -10.79 -5.32
C ALA A 25 0.53 -10.25 -6.26
N ASN A 26 1.68 -9.90 -5.69
CA ASN A 26 2.84 -9.33 -6.35
C ASN A 26 4.14 -10.10 -6.05
N GLU A 27 4.04 -11.32 -5.49
CA GLU A 27 5.22 -12.12 -5.19
C GLU A 27 6.03 -12.40 -6.47
N GLY A 28 7.32 -12.08 -6.43
CA GLY A 28 8.24 -12.26 -7.55
C GLY A 28 8.17 -11.18 -8.62
N LYS A 29 7.35 -10.13 -8.44
CA LYS A 29 7.37 -8.94 -9.30
C LYS A 29 8.47 -7.97 -8.89
N THR A 30 8.99 -7.20 -9.84
CA THR A 30 9.88 -6.08 -9.53
C THR A 30 9.10 -4.88 -8.96
N PRO A 31 9.77 -3.97 -8.23
CA PRO A 31 9.17 -2.71 -7.79
C PRO A 31 8.41 -1.94 -8.89
N GLU A 32 8.92 -1.93 -10.12
CA GLU A 32 8.31 -1.26 -11.27
C GLU A 32 7.03 -1.96 -11.72
N GLU A 33 7.04 -3.29 -11.76
CA GLU A 33 5.86 -4.09 -12.10
C GLU A 33 4.74 -3.95 -11.06
N VAL A 34 5.12 -3.81 -9.79
CA VAL A 34 4.16 -3.53 -8.71
C VAL A 34 3.59 -2.12 -8.82
N ALA A 35 4.43 -1.12 -9.11
CA ALA A 35 3.98 0.25 -9.32
C ALA A 35 3.00 0.34 -10.49
N LEU A 36 3.28 -0.34 -11.59
CA LEU A 36 2.40 -0.41 -12.76
C LEU A 36 1.07 -1.12 -12.42
N ASP A 37 1.11 -2.27 -11.74
CA ASP A 37 -0.12 -2.97 -11.30
C ASP A 37 -0.97 -2.08 -10.39
N GLU A 38 -0.35 -1.27 -9.51
CA GLU A 38 -1.05 -0.32 -8.68
C GLU A 38 -1.73 0.80 -9.48
N GLU A 39 -1.03 1.39 -10.45
CA GLU A 39 -1.60 2.42 -11.31
C GLU A 39 -2.78 1.88 -12.13
N GLU A 40 -2.63 0.70 -12.74
CA GLU A 40 -3.67 0.05 -13.54
C GLU A 40 -4.90 -0.29 -12.70
N ARG A 41 -4.73 -0.94 -11.54
CA ARG A 41 -5.87 -1.32 -10.69
C ARG A 41 -6.62 -0.13 -10.11
N LEU A 42 -5.90 0.94 -9.77
CA LEU A 42 -6.54 2.17 -9.30
C LEU A 42 -7.26 2.90 -10.42
N ALA A 43 -6.75 2.85 -11.65
CA ALA A 43 -7.46 3.35 -12.82
C ALA A 43 -8.74 2.56 -13.07
N GLU A 44 -8.67 1.22 -13.14
CA GLU A 44 -9.84 0.34 -13.28
C GLU A 44 -10.89 0.58 -12.18
N LEU A 45 -10.43 0.78 -10.93
CA LEU A 45 -11.32 1.04 -9.80
C LEU A 45 -12.18 2.31 -10.01
N SER A 46 -11.67 3.29 -10.75
CA SER A 46 -12.38 4.54 -11.05
C SER A 46 -13.42 4.42 -12.17
N GLU A 47 -13.44 3.31 -12.91
CA GLU A 47 -14.31 3.14 -14.08
C GLU A 47 -15.69 2.55 -13.76
N GLY A 48 -15.93 2.05 -12.54
CA GLY A 48 -17.21 1.41 -12.24
C GLY A 48 -17.46 1.01 -10.79
N THR A 49 -18.56 0.29 -10.60
CA THR A 49 -18.95 -0.22 -9.28
C THR A 49 -18.06 -1.39 -8.87
N THR A 50 -17.41 -1.28 -7.72
CA THR A 50 -16.64 -2.37 -7.11
C THR A 50 -17.27 -2.78 -5.77
N THR A 51 -17.20 -4.07 -5.45
CA THR A 51 -17.60 -4.57 -4.13
C THR A 51 -16.40 -4.61 -3.21
N PHE A 52 -16.41 -3.74 -2.19
CA PHE A 52 -15.36 -3.70 -1.17
C PHE A 52 -15.67 -4.69 -0.06
N VAL A 53 -14.71 -5.55 0.24
CA VAL A 53 -14.87 -6.64 1.21
C VAL A 53 -14.04 -6.35 2.45
N PRO A 54 -14.62 -6.33 3.65
CA PRO A 54 -13.87 -6.17 4.90
C PRO A 54 -12.78 -7.22 5.05
N LYS A 55 -11.62 -6.81 5.55
CA LYS A 55 -10.47 -7.68 5.80
C LYS A 55 -10.33 -8.00 7.29
N GLY A 56 -9.84 -9.20 7.61
CA GLY A 56 -9.68 -9.66 8.99
C GLY A 56 -10.92 -10.35 9.57
N LYS A 57 -10.72 -11.24 10.55
CA LYS A 57 -11.81 -12.05 11.15
C LYS A 57 -12.83 -11.17 11.87
N THR A 58 -12.36 -10.16 12.60
CA THR A 58 -13.20 -9.26 13.39
C THR A 58 -14.12 -8.44 12.48
N ASP A 59 -13.55 -7.79 11.45
CA ASP A 59 -14.32 -6.91 10.58
C ASP A 59 -15.27 -7.71 9.69
N LYS A 60 -14.86 -8.89 9.20
CA LYS A 60 -15.77 -9.79 8.48
C LYS A 60 -16.96 -10.27 9.33
N GLY A 61 -16.81 -10.31 10.65
CA GLY A 61 -17.89 -10.63 11.57
C GLY A 61 -18.84 -9.47 11.85
N ARG A 62 -18.44 -8.23 11.54
CA ARG A 62 -19.17 -7.00 11.90
C ARG A 62 -19.69 -6.22 10.70
N LEU A 63 -18.98 -6.29 9.59
CA LEU A 63 -19.20 -5.51 8.38
C LEU A 63 -19.57 -6.44 7.22
N LYS A 64 -20.48 -5.98 6.38
CA LYS A 64 -20.84 -6.67 5.13
C LYS A 64 -20.06 -6.07 3.96
N PRO A 65 -19.83 -6.83 2.88
CA PRO A 65 -19.34 -6.26 1.63
C PRO A 65 -20.25 -5.12 1.15
N VAL A 66 -19.64 -4.04 0.67
CA VAL A 66 -20.36 -2.83 0.22
C VAL A 66 -20.02 -2.59 -1.26
N PRO A 67 -21.00 -2.67 -2.17
CA PRO A 67 -20.82 -2.26 -3.56
C PRO A 67 -20.99 -0.74 -3.67
N PHE A 68 -20.01 -0.04 -4.23
CA PHE A 68 -20.18 1.34 -4.66
C PHE A 68 -19.21 1.72 -5.79
N PRO A 69 -19.57 2.70 -6.65
CA PRO A 69 -18.66 3.29 -7.62
C PRO A 69 -17.90 4.46 -6.98
N PRO A 70 -16.59 4.31 -6.69
CA PRO A 70 -15.83 5.38 -6.05
C PRO A 70 -15.73 6.60 -6.96
N GLN A 71 -15.96 7.79 -6.41
CA GLN A 71 -15.89 9.05 -7.17
C GLN A 71 -14.47 9.61 -7.22
N SER A 72 -13.63 9.23 -6.26
CA SER A 72 -12.24 9.64 -6.14
C SER A 72 -11.36 8.44 -5.83
N VAL A 73 -10.29 8.28 -6.60
CA VAL A 73 -9.30 7.22 -6.41
C VAL A 73 -7.90 7.81 -6.39
N HIS A 74 -7.12 7.51 -5.35
CA HIS A 74 -5.80 8.08 -5.13
C HIS A 74 -4.78 7.05 -4.65
N THR A 75 -3.54 7.17 -5.11
CA THR A 75 -2.40 6.46 -4.51
C THR A 75 -2.06 7.05 -3.14
N GLU A 76 -1.44 6.26 -2.27
CA GLU A 76 -0.97 6.78 -0.97
C GLU A 76 0.00 7.95 -1.15
N LYS A 77 0.92 7.85 -2.13
CA LYS A 77 1.85 8.93 -2.49
C LYS A 77 1.13 10.25 -2.78
N LYS A 78 0.01 10.24 -3.50
CA LYS A 78 -0.77 11.46 -3.79
C LYS A 78 -1.40 12.03 -2.53
N VAL A 79 -2.04 11.19 -1.71
CA VAL A 79 -2.69 11.60 -0.45
C VAL A 79 -1.68 12.19 0.53
N VAL A 80 -0.57 11.50 0.77
CA VAL A 80 0.48 11.90 1.73
C VAL A 80 1.14 13.22 1.31
N LYS A 81 1.45 13.38 0.01
CA LYS A 81 2.02 14.63 -0.49
C LYS A 81 1.05 15.81 -0.39
N ALA A 82 -0.24 15.60 -0.65
CA ALA A 82 -1.26 16.63 -0.50
C ALA A 82 -1.39 17.13 0.95
N LEU A 83 -1.07 16.28 1.93
CA LEU A 83 -1.03 16.62 3.35
C LEU A 83 0.29 17.28 3.81
N GLY A 84 1.23 17.54 2.88
CA GLY A 84 2.50 18.21 3.18
C GLY A 84 3.63 17.27 3.65
N PHE A 85 3.42 15.94 3.59
CA PHE A 85 4.43 14.97 3.95
C PHE A 85 5.29 14.54 2.76
N ARG A 86 6.50 14.07 3.06
CA ARG A 86 7.34 13.34 2.10
C ARG A 86 6.92 11.87 2.06
N TYR A 87 7.16 11.22 0.94
CA TYR A 87 6.78 9.83 0.72
C TYR A 87 7.91 9.06 0.04
N VAL A 88 8.16 7.86 0.55
CA VAL A 88 9.04 6.84 0.01
C VAL A 88 8.39 5.48 0.25
N ARG A 89 8.58 4.55 -0.69
CA ARG A 89 8.04 3.20 -0.64
C ARG A 89 9.15 2.18 -0.84
N PHE A 90 9.09 1.11 -0.05
CA PHE A 90 9.89 -0.10 -0.18
C PHE A 90 8.92 -1.27 -0.34
N TYR A 91 9.07 -2.04 -1.41
CA TYR A 91 8.11 -3.10 -1.77
C TYR A 91 8.45 -4.39 -1.02
N VAL A 92 8.07 -4.46 0.27
CA VAL A 92 8.33 -5.64 1.11
C VAL A 92 7.14 -6.58 1.08
N THR A 93 7.38 -7.83 0.65
CA THR A 93 6.37 -8.90 0.64
C THR A 93 5.84 -9.14 2.06
N ASP A 94 4.54 -9.38 2.20
CA ASP A 94 3.95 -9.59 3.52
C ASP A 94 4.45 -10.89 4.17
N ARG A 95 4.77 -10.82 5.47
CA ARG A 95 5.28 -11.94 6.30
C ARG A 95 6.64 -12.51 5.90
N THR A 96 7.40 -11.81 5.07
CA THR A 96 8.79 -12.14 4.78
C THR A 96 9.73 -11.12 5.42
N GLN A 97 11.01 -11.46 5.46
CA GLN A 97 12.06 -10.49 5.72
C GLN A 97 12.33 -9.69 4.43
N PRO A 98 12.59 -8.37 4.50
CA PRO A 98 13.11 -7.62 3.36
C PRO A 98 14.41 -8.25 2.84
N ASP A 99 14.61 -8.24 1.53
CA ASP A 99 15.90 -8.65 0.95
C ASP A 99 17.02 -7.65 1.25
N THR A 100 18.26 -8.07 1.01
CA THR A 100 19.45 -7.25 1.28
C THR A 100 19.41 -5.92 0.53
N ASP A 101 19.03 -5.93 -0.75
CA ASP A 101 18.98 -4.73 -1.59
C ASP A 101 17.98 -3.70 -1.05
N THR A 102 16.83 -4.16 -0.55
CA THR A 102 15.83 -3.31 0.11
C THR A 102 16.35 -2.73 1.42
N ILE A 103 17.09 -3.51 2.21
CA ILE A 103 17.71 -3.05 3.46
C ILE A 103 18.76 -1.97 3.16
N GLU A 104 19.64 -2.21 2.19
CA GLU A 104 20.66 -1.25 1.76
C GLU A 104 20.03 0.04 1.26
N ALA A 105 19.01 -0.04 0.40
CA ALA A 105 18.27 1.13 -0.08
C ALA A 105 17.58 1.90 1.06
N PHE A 106 17.12 1.21 2.11
CA PHE A 106 16.55 1.86 3.29
C PHE A 106 17.63 2.58 4.12
N LEU A 107 18.80 1.97 4.30
CA LEU A 107 19.93 2.60 5.01
C LEU A 107 20.40 3.85 4.26
N ASP A 108 20.59 3.78 2.94
CA ASP A 108 20.94 4.92 2.10
C ASP A 108 19.89 6.05 2.20
N PHE A 109 18.61 5.67 2.24
CA PHE A 109 17.54 6.62 2.47
C PHE A 109 17.68 7.31 3.83
N VAL A 110 17.88 6.56 4.92
CA VAL A 110 18.02 7.12 6.27
C VAL A 110 19.23 8.05 6.35
N ASP A 111 20.38 7.66 5.78
CA ASP A 111 21.60 8.46 5.77
C ASP A 111 21.46 9.76 4.97
N SER A 112 20.55 9.81 4.00
CA SER A 112 20.25 11.01 3.21
C SER A 112 19.35 12.04 3.91
N LEU A 113 18.75 11.68 5.05
CA LEU A 113 17.78 12.53 5.75
C LEU A 113 18.46 13.64 6.59
N PRO A 114 17.79 14.79 6.77
CA PRO A 114 18.26 15.79 7.71
C PRO A 114 18.17 15.26 9.15
N GLY A 115 19.02 15.76 10.05
CA GLY A 115 19.13 15.25 11.43
C GLY A 115 17.87 15.43 12.30
N ASP A 116 16.90 16.23 11.86
CA ASP A 116 15.60 16.44 12.51
C ASP A 116 14.44 15.68 11.83
N ALA A 117 14.74 14.78 10.90
CA ALA A 117 13.71 14.03 10.18
C ALA A 117 12.90 13.12 11.11
N TRP A 118 11.57 13.18 10.98
CA TRP A 118 10.66 12.23 11.60
C TRP A 118 10.25 11.14 10.61
N ILE A 119 10.54 9.88 10.93
CA ILE A 119 10.19 8.73 10.10
C ILE A 119 8.94 8.04 10.67
N ARG A 120 7.85 8.03 9.89
CA ARG A 120 6.68 7.18 10.15
C ARG A 120 6.71 5.98 9.21
N VAL A 121 6.95 4.80 9.77
CA VAL A 121 6.91 3.52 9.05
C VAL A 121 5.55 2.88 9.23
N HIS A 122 5.02 2.26 8.18
CA HIS A 122 3.80 1.48 8.27
C HIS A 122 3.77 0.33 7.24
N CYS A 123 2.95 -0.66 7.54
CA CYS A 123 2.58 -1.75 6.65
C CYS A 123 1.06 -1.99 6.79
N GLU A 124 0.53 -3.15 6.40
CA GLU A 124 -0.91 -3.40 6.55
C GLU A 124 -1.37 -3.37 8.02
N ALA A 125 -0.61 -4.01 8.91
CA ALA A 125 -1.01 -4.22 10.31
C ALA A 125 -0.08 -3.53 11.32
N GLY A 126 1.01 -2.91 10.87
CA GLY A 126 2.02 -2.28 11.74
C GLY A 126 2.69 -3.26 12.72
N ASN A 127 3.04 -4.46 12.26
CA ASN A 127 3.57 -5.52 13.12
C ASN A 127 4.82 -6.20 12.57
N GLY A 128 4.71 -6.92 11.44
CA GLY A 128 5.77 -7.82 10.97
C GLY A 128 6.87 -7.17 10.13
N ARG A 129 6.47 -6.48 9.05
CA ARG A 129 7.35 -5.66 8.20
C ARG A 129 7.73 -4.39 8.93
#